data_AF-A0A645ENT8-F1
#
_entry.id   AF-A0A645ENT8-F1
#
_cell.length_a   1.000
_cell.length_b   1.000
_cell.length_c   1.000
_cell.angle_alpha   90.00
_cell.angle_beta   90.00
_cell.angle_gamma   90.00
#
_symmetry.space_group_name_H-M   'P 1'
#
loop_
_entity.id
_entity.type
_entity.pdbx_description
1 polymer ?
#
loop_
_entity_poly.entity_id
_entity_poly.type
_entity_poly.pdbx_seq_one_letter_code
_entity_poly.pdbx_strand_id
1 'polypeptide(L)'
;MINKTDGALVKVAIVAAQNSYVVLEDNKTLAIESFKNAIAYGKINDATNKNANSIKADKKNFIGKVSRINAVTENGNTIFYVKLAESENIYMVNKSAGIDIVLTKEEDTVEIEYLDIKDNNIVSTTKFKNNSIKK
;
A
#
# COMPACT_ATOMS: atom_id res chain seq x y z
N MET A 1 13.49 28.86 33.24
CA MET A 1 14.30 27.78 32.64
C MET A 1 13.71 27.54 31.26
N ILE A 2 14.37 27.98 30.18
CA ILE A 2 13.86 27.78 28.82
C ILE A 2 14.33 26.38 28.40
N ASN A 3 13.38 25.45 28.19
CA ASN A 3 13.69 24.11 27.73
C ASN A 3 14.30 24.21 26.33
N LYS A 4 15.54 23.77 26.13
CA LYS A 4 16.22 23.80 24.81
C LYS A 4 15.51 22.94 23.74
N THR A 5 14.48 22.19 24.13
CA THR A 5 13.61 21.39 23.29
C THR A 5 12.33 22.10 22.82
N ASP A 6 12.00 23.30 23.32
CA ASP A 6 10.79 24.05 22.91
C ASP A 6 10.85 24.66 21.50
N GLY A 7 11.97 24.48 20.78
CA GLY A 7 12.16 25.07 19.44
C GLY A 7 12.76 24.14 18.38
N ALA A 8 13.03 22.87 18.71
CA ALA A 8 13.63 21.94 17.75
C ALA A 8 12.53 21.16 17.02
N LEU A 9 12.12 21.64 15.85
CA LEU A 9 11.33 20.85 14.91
C LEU A 9 12.21 19.71 14.38
N VAL A 10 12.12 18.54 15.02
CA VAL A 10 12.77 17.32 14.53
C VAL A 10 11.88 16.74 13.43
N LYS A 11 12.28 16.95 12.18
CA LYS A 11 11.66 16.32 11.01
C LYS A 11 12.57 15.23 10.45
N VAL A 12 11.97 14.15 9.98
CA VAL A 12 12.63 13.07 9.25
C VAL A 12 12.44 13.31 7.77
N ALA A 13 13.55 13.36 7.03
CA ALA A 13 13.55 13.51 5.58
C ALA A 13 13.93 12.18 4.89
N ILE A 14 13.20 11.82 3.84
CA ILE A 14 13.60 10.76 2.89
C ILE A 14 13.83 11.40 1.53
N VAL A 15 15.02 11.17 0.97
CA VAL A 15 15.45 11.71 -0.32
C VAL A 15 15.71 10.57 -1.30
N ALA A 16 15.04 10.59 -2.44
CA ALA A 16 15.36 9.70 -3.55
C ALA A 16 16.57 10.25 -4.32
N ALA A 17 17.68 9.51 -4.30
CA ALA A 17 18.94 9.95 -4.90
C ALA A 17 18.86 10.16 -6.42
N GLN A 18 18.04 9.38 -7.13
CA GLN A 18 17.99 9.38 -8.60
C GLN A 18 17.29 10.61 -9.19
N ASN A 19 16.36 11.24 -8.48
CA ASN A 19 15.53 12.33 -9.00
C ASN A 19 15.33 13.49 -8.02
N SER A 20 16.05 13.48 -6.89
CA SER A 20 16.00 14.52 -5.85
C SER A 20 14.60 14.74 -5.28
N TYR A 21 13.75 13.72 -5.30
CA TYR A 21 12.44 13.77 -4.66
C TYR A 21 12.59 13.71 -3.15
N VAL A 22 11.91 14.60 -2.42
CA VAL A 22 12.07 14.75 -0.97
C VAL A 22 10.73 14.64 -0.25
N VAL A 23 10.70 13.88 0.85
CA VAL A 23 9.59 13.79 1.80
C VAL A 23 10.06 14.27 3.16
N LEU A 24 9.36 15.21 3.81
CA LEU A 24 9.63 15.64 5.18
C LEU A 24 8.42 15.37 6.08
N GLU A 25 8.59 14.58 7.13
CA GLU A 25 7.53 14.26 8.08
C GLU A 25 8.03 14.32 9.52
N ASP A 26 7.12 14.36 10.48
CA ASP A 26 7.46 14.53 11.91
C ASP A 26 8.08 13.28 12.55
N ASN A 27 7.94 12.11 11.91
CA ASN A 27 8.58 10.88 12.36
C ASN A 27 8.88 9.91 11.21
N LYS A 28 9.71 8.90 11.50
CA LYS A 28 10.18 7.90 10.53
C LYS A 28 9.03 7.10 9.89
N THR A 29 8.02 6.72 10.65
CA THR A 29 6.91 5.91 10.15
C THR A 29 6.11 6.68 9.10
N LEU A 30 5.76 7.92 9.41
CA LEU A 30 5.06 8.83 8.49
C LEU A 30 5.91 9.13 7.25
N ALA A 31 7.21 9.40 7.43
CA ALA A 31 8.12 9.65 6.33
C ALA A 31 8.15 8.47 5.34
N ILE A 32 8.23 7.24 5.86
CA ILE A 32 8.21 6.02 5.03
C ILE A 32 6.86 5.85 4.33
N GLU A 33 5.75 6.11 5.00
CA GLU A 33 4.40 6.00 4.42
C GLU A 33 4.18 7.03 3.31
N SER A 34 4.49 8.31 3.56
CA SER A 34 4.43 9.38 2.56
C SER A 34 5.35 9.11 1.36
N PHE A 35 6.55 8.56 1.60
CA PHE A 35 7.46 8.16 0.52
C PHE A 35 6.91 6.98 -0.29
N LYS A 36 6.33 5.97 0.34
CA LYS A 36 5.65 4.87 -0.36
C LYS A 36 4.47 5.36 -1.19
N ASN A 37 3.65 6.26 -0.65
CA ASN A 37 2.54 6.88 -1.38
C ASN A 37 3.07 7.65 -2.59
N ALA A 38 4.14 8.41 -2.44
CA ALA A 38 4.77 9.13 -3.55
C ALA A 38 5.29 8.22 -4.68
N ILE A 39 5.88 7.05 -4.34
CA ILE A 39 6.25 6.02 -5.32
C ILE A 39 4.98 5.54 -6.04
N ALA A 40 3.97 5.17 -5.26
CA ALA A 40 2.72 4.63 -5.76
C ALA A 40 2.04 5.56 -6.77
N TYR A 41 1.90 6.86 -6.45
CA TYR A 41 1.27 7.84 -7.35
C TYR A 41 2.19 8.31 -8.50
N GLY A 42 3.33 7.65 -8.73
CA GLY A 42 4.26 7.99 -9.83
C GLY A 42 4.94 9.35 -9.69
N LYS A 43 4.76 10.05 -8.56
CA LYS A 43 5.25 11.42 -8.35
C LYS A 43 6.76 11.51 -8.27
N ILE A 44 7.40 10.43 -7.87
CA ILE A 44 8.85 10.34 -7.84
C ILE A 44 9.44 10.36 -9.26
N ASN A 45 8.69 9.94 -10.29
CA ASN A 45 9.12 10.01 -11.69
C ASN A 45 8.71 11.30 -12.39
N ASP A 46 7.93 12.15 -11.72
CA ASP A 46 7.38 13.39 -12.26
C ASP A 46 8.34 14.55 -11.94
N ALA A 47 9.12 14.99 -12.94
CA ALA A 47 10.18 16.00 -12.77
C ALA A 47 9.70 17.36 -12.24
N THR A 48 8.37 17.58 -12.23
CA THR A 48 7.72 18.83 -11.83
C THR A 48 7.38 18.88 -10.33
N ASN A 49 7.23 17.73 -9.66
CA ASN A 49 6.77 17.66 -8.27
C ASN A 49 7.84 17.03 -7.37
N LYS A 50 8.80 17.83 -6.90
CA LYS A 50 9.94 17.32 -6.08
C LYS A 50 9.63 17.14 -4.59
N ASN A 51 8.38 17.32 -4.16
CA ASN A 51 7.99 17.28 -2.76
C ASN A 51 6.60 16.67 -2.55
N ALA A 52 6.49 15.69 -1.65
CA ALA A 52 5.26 14.94 -1.35
C ALA A 52 4.50 15.39 -0.11
N ASN A 53 4.92 16.46 0.56
CA ASN A 53 4.34 16.82 1.86
C ASN A 53 2.81 16.88 1.72
N SER A 54 2.12 15.92 2.37
CA SER A 54 0.67 15.74 2.44
C SER A 54 -0.03 14.75 1.47
N ILE A 55 0.67 13.87 0.72
CA ILE A 55 -0.04 12.84 -0.07
C ILE A 55 -0.33 11.60 0.80
N LYS A 56 -1.54 11.55 1.36
CA LYS A 56 -2.06 10.35 2.02
C LYS A 56 -2.81 9.53 0.99
N ALA A 57 -2.37 8.28 0.76
CA ALA A 57 -3.15 7.38 -0.07
C ALA A 57 -4.47 7.05 0.62
N ASP A 58 -5.58 7.16 -0.11
CA ASP A 58 -6.90 6.87 0.43
C ASP A 58 -7.03 5.36 0.68
N LYS A 59 -7.19 4.99 1.95
CA LYS A 59 -7.52 3.62 2.32
C LYS A 59 -8.95 3.32 1.86
N LYS A 60 -9.09 2.34 0.98
CA LYS A 60 -10.39 1.81 0.55
C LYS A 60 -10.56 0.40 1.10
N ASN A 61 -11.79 0.10 1.49
CA ASN A 61 -12.24 -1.25 1.80
C ASN A 61 -13.21 -1.69 0.70
N PHE A 62 -13.08 -2.91 0.23
CA PHE A 62 -13.94 -3.51 -0.78
C PHE A 62 -14.26 -4.96 -0.41
N ILE A 63 -15.54 -5.32 -0.54
CA ILE A 63 -16.02 -6.68 -0.37
C ILE A 63 -16.51 -7.16 -1.72
N GLY A 64 -16.03 -8.33 -2.15
CA GLY A 64 -16.39 -8.89 -3.43
C GLY A 64 -16.08 -10.37 -3.54
N LYS A 65 -16.46 -10.96 -4.66
CA LYS A 65 -16.27 -12.38 -4.94
C LYS A 65 -15.01 -12.59 -5.76
N VAL A 66 -14.19 -13.57 -5.37
CA VAL A 66 -12.97 -13.91 -6.12
C VAL A 66 -13.35 -14.52 -7.46
N SER A 67 -13.05 -13.82 -8.54
CA SER A 67 -13.21 -14.35 -9.91
C SER A 67 -12.02 -15.19 -10.34
N ARG A 68 -10.81 -14.82 -9.89
CA ARG A 68 -9.56 -15.51 -10.22
C ARG A 68 -8.51 -15.23 -9.16
N ILE A 69 -7.71 -16.25 -8.86
CA ILE A 69 -6.53 -16.13 -7.99
C ILE A 69 -5.34 -16.86 -8.61
N ASN A 70 -4.18 -16.20 -8.66
CA ASN A 70 -2.93 -16.83 -9.08
C ASN A 70 -1.83 -16.52 -8.07
N ALA A 71 -0.97 -17.49 -7.79
CA ALA A 71 0.19 -17.31 -6.92
C ALA A 71 1.48 -17.26 -7.74
N VAL A 72 2.34 -16.29 -7.46
CA VAL A 72 3.71 -16.22 -7.98
C VAL A 72 4.65 -16.32 -6.79
N THR A 73 5.61 -17.23 -6.85
CA THR A 73 6.62 -17.39 -5.79
C THR A 73 8.00 -17.10 -6.35
N GLU A 74 8.69 -16.14 -5.76
CA GLU A 74 10.06 -15.79 -6.09
C GLU A 74 10.87 -15.66 -4.80
N ASN A 75 12.05 -16.29 -4.74
CA ASN A 75 12.97 -16.22 -3.60
C ASN A 75 12.31 -16.53 -2.23
N GLY A 76 11.35 -17.46 -2.21
CA GLY A 76 10.61 -17.85 -1.00
C GLY A 76 9.48 -16.91 -0.58
N ASN A 77 9.27 -15.80 -1.28
CA ASN A 77 8.12 -14.92 -1.09
C ASN A 77 7.04 -15.24 -2.11
N THR A 78 5.83 -15.54 -1.62
CA THR A 78 4.65 -15.79 -2.45
C THR A 78 3.73 -14.58 -2.45
N ILE A 79 3.48 -14.02 -3.62
CA ILE A 79 2.49 -12.97 -3.86
C ILE A 79 1.29 -13.61 -4.57
N PHE A 80 0.09 -13.36 -4.04
CA PHE A 80 -1.17 -13.78 -4.64
C PHE A 80 -1.78 -12.60 -5.39
N TYR A 81 -2.09 -12.80 -6.66
CA TYR A 81 -2.82 -11.85 -7.49
C TYR A 81 -4.28 -12.28 -7.55
N VAL A 82 -5.16 -11.45 -6.98
CA VAL A 82 -6.59 -11.71 -6.87
C VAL A 82 -7.35 -10.73 -7.76
N LYS A 83 -8.24 -11.22 -8.61
CA LYS A 83 -9.23 -10.39 -9.30
C LYS A 83 -10.62 -10.67 -8.73
N LEU A 84 -11.34 -9.62 -8.37
CA LEU A 84 -12.73 -9.73 -7.91
C LEU A 84 -13.68 -9.57 -9.09
N ALA A 85 -14.83 -10.22 -9.05
CA ALA A 85 -15.83 -10.13 -10.13
C ALA A 85 -16.40 -8.72 -10.28
N GLU A 86 -16.46 -7.97 -9.18
CA GLU A 86 -17.08 -6.65 -9.08
C GLU A 86 -16.06 -5.49 -9.22
N SER A 87 -14.80 -5.81 -9.56
CA SER A 87 -13.71 -4.83 -9.62
C SER A 87 -12.80 -5.07 -10.81
N GLU A 88 -12.39 -4.00 -11.48
CA GLU A 88 -11.37 -4.07 -12.53
C GLU A 88 -9.94 -4.16 -11.99
N ASN A 89 -9.77 -3.92 -10.69
CA ASN A 89 -8.46 -3.95 -10.05
C ASN A 89 -7.96 -5.38 -9.84
N ILE A 90 -6.64 -5.53 -9.93
CA ILE A 90 -5.90 -6.72 -9.52
C ILE A 90 -5.27 -6.42 -8.17
N TYR A 91 -5.64 -7.21 -7.16
CA TYR A 91 -5.19 -7.06 -5.79
C TYR A 91 -3.98 -7.94 -5.54
N MET A 92 -2.86 -7.33 -5.20
CA MET A 92 -1.65 -8.03 -4.76
C MET A 92 -1.71 -8.27 -3.26
N VAL A 93 -1.86 -9.54 -2.89
CA VAL A 93 -2.01 -9.99 -1.52
C VAL A 93 -0.79 -10.80 -1.10
N ASN A 94 -0.15 -10.39 0.00
CA ASN A 94 0.86 -11.18 0.69
C ASN A 94 0.25 -11.86 1.91
N LYS A 95 0.84 -12.98 2.35
CA LYS A 95 0.39 -13.68 3.58
C LYS A 95 0.37 -12.77 4.81
N SER A 96 1.21 -11.74 4.85
CA SER A 96 1.25 -10.73 5.91
C SER A 96 0.02 -9.81 5.95
N ALA A 97 -0.68 -9.63 4.82
CA ALA A 97 -1.93 -8.87 4.76
C ALA A 97 -3.12 -9.70 5.27
N GLY A 98 -3.04 -11.03 5.20
CA GLY A 98 -4.03 -11.95 5.74
C GLY A 98 -3.67 -13.38 5.42
N ILE A 99 -3.66 -14.26 6.43
CA ILE A 99 -3.27 -15.67 6.24
C ILE A 99 -4.28 -16.46 5.41
N ASP A 100 -5.55 -16.05 5.44
CA ASP A 100 -6.67 -16.65 4.73
C ASP A 100 -6.43 -16.74 3.21
N ILE A 101 -5.58 -15.87 2.64
CA ILE A 101 -5.26 -15.87 1.20
C ILE A 101 -4.72 -17.22 0.72
N VAL A 102 -4.02 -17.95 1.59
CA VAL A 102 -3.41 -19.24 1.25
C VAL A 102 -4.45 -20.32 0.99
N LEU A 103 -5.64 -20.17 1.57
CA LEU A 103 -6.75 -21.14 1.47
C LEU A 103 -7.90 -20.61 0.60
N THR A 104 -7.79 -19.38 0.12
CA THR A 104 -8.82 -18.71 -0.69
C THR A 104 -8.91 -19.34 -2.08
N LYS A 105 -10.14 -19.50 -2.57
CA LYS A 105 -10.44 -20.06 -3.89
C LYS A 105 -11.33 -19.12 -4.70
N GLU A 106 -11.50 -19.42 -5.97
CA GLU A 106 -12.52 -18.80 -6.80
C GLU A 106 -13.91 -18.99 -6.17
N GLU A 107 -14.80 -18.04 -6.40
CA GLU A 107 -16.14 -17.91 -5.81
C GLU A 107 -16.19 -17.60 -4.30
N ASP A 108 -15.06 -17.51 -3.59
CA ASP A 108 -15.06 -17.06 -2.20
C ASP A 108 -15.38 -15.57 -2.08
N THR A 109 -16.10 -15.21 -1.02
CA THR A 109 -16.35 -13.80 -0.67
C THR A 109 -15.24 -13.30 0.23
N VAL A 110 -14.55 -12.25 -0.20
CA VAL A 110 -13.40 -11.68 0.51
C VAL A 110 -13.60 -10.21 0.82
N GLU A 111 -12.95 -9.74 1.88
CA GLU A 111 -12.85 -8.35 2.27
C GLU A 111 -11.39 -7.91 2.12
N ILE A 112 -11.17 -6.84 1.36
CA ILE A 112 -9.85 -6.32 1.02
C ILE A 112 -9.75 -4.86 1.39
N GLU A 113 -8.78 -4.53 2.24
CA GLU A 113 -8.34 -3.14 2.43
C GLU A 113 -7.09 -2.89 1.58
N TYR A 114 -7.08 -1.79 0.84
CA TYR A 114 -5.98 -1.40 -0.04
C TYR A 114 -5.82 0.12 -0.07
N LEU A 115 -4.66 0.55 -0.55
CA LEU A 115 -4.39 1.96 -0.84
C LEU A 115 -4.78 2.23 -2.29
N ASP A 116 -5.73 3.14 -2.51
CA ASP A 116 -6.19 3.48 -3.85
C ASP A 116 -5.23 4.46 -4.51
N ILE A 117 -4.58 4.00 -5.57
CA ILE A 117 -3.55 4.74 -6.28
C ILE A 117 -4.14 5.14 -7.62
N LYS A 118 -4.25 6.45 -7.85
CA LYS A 118 -4.85 7.01 -9.07
C LYS A 118 -4.07 6.52 -10.30
N ASP A 119 -4.81 6.07 -11.30
CA ASP A 119 -4.31 5.56 -12.59
C ASP A 119 -3.52 4.22 -12.52
N ASN A 120 -3.67 3.45 -11.44
CA ASN A 120 -3.07 2.11 -11.34
C ASN A 120 -4.12 1.04 -10.99
N ASN A 121 -4.32 0.09 -11.91
CA ASN A 121 -5.27 -1.02 -11.73
C ASN A 121 -4.68 -2.17 -10.90
N ILE A 122 -3.38 -2.15 -10.57
CA ILE A 122 -2.74 -3.17 -9.73
C ILE A 122 -2.45 -2.57 -8.36
N VAL A 123 -3.21 -2.99 -7.34
CA VAL A 123 -3.18 -2.37 -6.01
C VAL A 123 -2.64 -3.33 -4.97
N SER A 124 -1.77 -2.82 -4.08
CA SER A 124 -1.24 -3.59 -2.96
C SER A 124 -2.24 -3.57 -1.80
N THR A 125 -2.58 -4.75 -1.28
CA THR A 125 -3.51 -4.87 -0.15
C THR A 125 -2.78 -4.67 1.16
N THR A 126 -3.42 -3.94 2.08
CA THR A 126 -2.95 -3.76 3.46
C THR A 126 -3.57 -4.78 4.40
N LYS A 127 -4.77 -5.27 4.08
CA LYS A 127 -5.47 -6.30 4.84
C LYS A 127 -6.30 -7.16 3.90
N PHE A 128 -6.35 -8.45 4.21
CA PHE A 128 -7.12 -9.43 3.47
C PHE A 128 -7.83 -10.36 4.46
N LYS A 129 -9.10 -10.63 4.23
CA LYS A 129 -9.90 -11.59 5.00
C LYS A 129 -10.80 -12.36 4.07
N ASN A 130 -10.86 -13.68 4.23
CA ASN A 130 -11.82 -14.50 3.52
C ASN A 130 -13.03 -14.78 4.42
N ASN A 131 -14.21 -14.32 4.01
CA ASN A 131 -15.45 -14.49 4.77
C ASN A 131 -16.13 -15.85 4.52
N SER A 132 -15.69 -16.61 3.51
CA SER A 132 -16.19 -17.96 3.21
C SER A 132 -15.51 -19.05 4.06
N ILE A 133 -14.33 -18.79 4.62
CA ILE A 133 -13.63 -19.75 5.46
C ILE A 133 -14.23 -19.74 6.87
N LYS A 134 -14.86 -20.85 7.28
CA LYS A 134 -15.28 -21.04 8.67
C LYS A 134 -14.05 -21.31 9.53
N LYS A 135 -13.92 -20.56 10.63
CA LYS A 135 -12.93 -20.83 11.68
C LYS A 135 -13.32 -22.05 12.50
#